data_AF-A0AAV2LC53-F1
#
_entry.id   AF-A0AAV2LC53-F1
#
_cell.length_a   1.000
_cell.length_b   1.000
_cell.length_c   1.000
_cell.angle_alpha   90.00
_cell.angle_beta   90.00
_cell.angle_gamma   90.00
#
_symmetry.space_group_name_H-M   'P 1'
#
loop_
_entity.id
_entity.type
_entity.pdbx_description
1 polymer ?
#
loop_
_entity_poly.entity_id
_entity_poly.type
_entity_poly.pdbx_seq_one_letter_code
_entity_poly.pdbx_strand_id
1 'polypeptide(L)'
;MGPAGPPGPPGPPGPPGQAGGGFDFVQQPLQEKAHDPLRAGYRADDPKAIADRDTDVDTTLKTLTQKVENIRSPDGSQKSPARMCRDLRMCHPEWKSGSYWVDPNQGSSLDAIKVHCNMETGETCIYPTQASIPMKNWYISPSSKKHVWFSESMSGGFQFQYGSEGSDSEDVNIQMTFMRLMSNQASQNLTYHCKNSIAYTDASTGNRKKALLLQGSNDVEIRAEGNSRFTYSVSEDGCTQHTGTWGKTVMDYKTTKTSRLPIIDIAPMDVGAPDQEFGVEVGPVCFL
;
A
#
# COMPACT_ATOMS: atom_id res chain seq x y z
N MET A 1 -5.76 47.22 42.54
CA MET A 1 -4.45 46.59 42.82
C MET A 1 -3.41 47.37 42.02
N GLY A 2 -2.40 47.96 42.67
CA GLY A 2 -1.46 48.90 42.03
C GLY A 2 -0.42 48.21 41.13
N PRO A 3 0.24 48.96 40.23
CA PRO A 3 1.24 48.41 39.32
C PRO A 3 2.49 47.90 40.04
N ALA A 4 3.12 46.87 39.49
CA ALA A 4 4.34 46.26 40.04
C ALA A 4 5.51 47.25 40.05
N GLY A 5 6.27 47.25 41.16
CA GLY A 5 7.44 48.11 41.34
C GLY A 5 8.61 47.71 40.43
N PRO A 6 9.51 48.66 40.13
CA PRO A 6 10.63 48.41 39.22
C PRO A 6 11.64 47.40 39.79
N PRO A 7 12.38 46.68 38.92
CA PRO A 7 13.42 45.74 39.34
C PRO A 7 14.53 46.41 40.15
N GLY A 8 15.06 45.69 41.14
CA GLY A 8 16.15 46.16 41.99
C GLY A 8 17.50 46.26 41.26
N PRO A 9 18.44 47.08 41.76
CA PRO A 9 19.72 47.28 41.10
C PRO A 9 20.62 46.03 41.19
N PRO A 10 21.57 45.87 40.23
CA PRO A 10 22.54 44.77 40.23
C PRO A 10 23.42 44.75 41.48
N GLY A 11 23.76 43.54 41.94
CA GLY A 11 24.63 43.35 43.10
C GLY A 11 26.10 43.76 42.84
N PRO A 12 26.88 44.03 43.90
CA PRO A 12 28.26 44.49 43.77
C PRO A 12 29.21 43.40 43.23
N PRO A 13 30.33 43.78 42.58
CA PRO A 13 31.33 42.84 42.09
C PRO A 13 32.00 42.04 43.23
N GLY A 14 32.34 40.78 42.93
CA GLY A 14 33.04 39.89 43.86
C GLY A 14 34.49 40.31 44.13
N PRO A 15 35.08 39.85 45.25
CA PRO A 15 36.42 40.26 45.65
C PRO A 15 37.53 39.67 44.75
N PRO A 16 38.70 40.35 44.64
CA PRO A 16 39.84 39.86 43.85
C PRO A 16 40.44 38.57 44.41
N GLY A 17 40.90 37.69 43.51
CA GLY A 17 41.58 36.44 43.87
C GLY A 17 42.97 36.64 44.50
N GLN A 18 43.40 35.65 45.28
CA GLN A 18 44.61 35.69 46.10
C GLN A 18 45.90 35.62 45.25
N ALA A 19 46.90 36.46 45.57
CA ALA A 19 48.18 36.49 44.86
C ALA A 19 49.07 35.28 45.23
N GLY A 20 49.61 34.60 44.21
CA GLY A 20 50.48 33.43 44.38
C GLY A 20 51.86 33.80 44.94
N GLY A 21 52.24 33.14 46.04
CA GLY A 21 53.58 33.24 46.65
C GLY A 21 54.65 32.51 45.84
N GLY A 22 55.83 33.12 45.74
CA GLY A 22 57.00 32.55 45.07
C GLY A 22 57.79 31.60 45.97
N PHE A 23 58.43 30.59 45.35
CA PHE A 23 59.42 29.72 46.00
C PHE A 23 60.50 29.28 45.01
N ASP A 24 61.68 29.05 45.58
CA ASP A 24 63.01 28.97 44.98
C ASP A 24 63.30 27.77 44.06
N PHE A 25 64.29 28.00 43.21
CA PHE A 25 64.89 27.08 42.25
C PHE A 25 65.75 26.02 42.94
N VAL A 26 65.33 24.75 42.88
CA VAL A 26 66.18 23.58 43.15
C VAL A 26 66.11 22.65 41.95
N GLN A 27 67.25 22.42 41.30
CA GLN A 27 67.40 21.45 40.21
C GLN A 27 67.24 20.02 40.75
N GLN A 28 66.31 19.26 40.16
CA GLN A 28 66.24 17.81 40.25
C GLN A 28 66.14 17.20 38.84
N PRO A 29 66.62 15.96 38.64
CA PRO A 29 67.06 15.48 37.35
C PRO A 29 65.91 15.18 36.40
N LEU A 30 66.24 15.21 35.10
CA LEU A 30 65.38 14.89 33.96
C LEU A 30 64.46 13.70 34.25
N GLN A 31 63.20 13.97 34.57
CA GLN A 31 62.15 12.96 34.54
C GLN A 31 61.53 13.03 33.15
N GLU A 32 61.77 11.98 32.35
CA GLU A 32 61.14 11.78 31.05
C GLU A 32 59.65 12.12 31.16
N LYS A 33 59.20 13.03 30.30
CA LYS A 33 57.77 13.33 30.13
C LYS A 33 57.03 12.01 29.88
N ALA A 34 56.38 11.51 30.91
CA ALA A 34 55.37 10.48 30.76
C ALA A 34 54.34 10.95 29.73
N HIS A 35 53.92 10.02 28.88
CA HIS A 35 52.94 10.22 27.83
C HIS A 35 51.62 10.70 28.45
N ASP A 36 51.21 11.94 28.14
CA ASP A 36 49.91 12.49 28.52
C ASP A 36 48.81 11.75 27.75
N PRO A 37 47.98 10.89 28.39
CA PRO A 37 46.99 10.06 27.71
C PRO A 37 45.84 10.87 27.10
N LEU A 38 45.71 12.15 27.47
CA LEU A 38 44.62 13.03 27.02
C LEU A 38 44.96 13.83 25.76
N ARG A 39 46.20 13.74 25.25
CA ARG A 39 46.63 14.41 24.02
C ARG A 39 46.89 13.46 22.85
N ALA A 40 46.69 12.16 23.06
CA ALA A 40 46.99 11.08 22.12
C ALA A 40 45.79 10.70 21.22
N GLY A 41 45.09 11.70 20.66
CA GLY A 41 43.92 11.42 19.82
C GLY A 41 43.82 12.22 18.52
N TYR A 42 44.48 13.38 18.42
CA TYR A 42 44.32 14.24 17.25
C TYR A 42 45.63 14.97 16.92
N ARG A 43 46.65 14.22 16.47
CA ARG A 43 47.65 14.80 15.56
C ARG A 43 47.14 14.55 14.15
N ALA A 44 47.02 15.61 13.35
CA ALA A 44 46.58 15.52 11.95
C ALA A 44 47.51 14.66 11.08
N ASP A 45 48.69 14.31 11.59
CA ASP A 45 49.76 13.57 10.91
C ASP A 45 49.90 12.11 11.40
N ASP A 46 48.97 11.60 12.22
CA ASP A 46 48.97 10.18 12.62
C ASP A 46 48.48 9.32 11.44
N PRO A 47 49.33 8.43 10.88
CA PRO A 47 48.96 7.61 9.71
C PRO A 47 47.71 6.76 9.94
N LYS A 48 47.43 6.35 11.18
CA LYS A 48 46.20 5.60 11.51
C LYS A 48 44.97 6.50 11.49
N ALA A 49 45.08 7.72 12.03
CA ALA A 49 43.97 8.68 12.00
C ALA A 49 43.67 9.18 10.58
N ILE A 50 44.68 9.27 9.70
CA ILE A 50 44.50 9.59 8.28
C ILE A 50 43.86 8.41 7.54
N ALA A 51 44.35 7.17 7.75
CA ALA A 51 43.77 5.99 7.13
C ALA A 51 42.30 5.77 7.54
N ASP A 52 41.99 5.95 8.82
CA ASP A 52 40.60 5.87 9.32
C ASP A 52 39.73 6.96 8.66
N ARG A 53 40.23 8.19 8.55
CA ARG A 53 39.52 9.28 7.84
C ARG A 53 39.30 9.02 6.36
N ASP A 54 40.30 8.47 5.66
CA ASP A 54 40.16 8.11 4.25
C ASP A 54 39.12 6.99 4.08
N THR A 55 39.10 6.00 4.98
CA THR A 55 38.05 4.97 4.98
C THR A 55 36.66 5.52 5.33
N ASP A 56 36.56 6.51 6.22
CA ASP A 56 35.31 7.19 6.55
C ASP A 56 34.77 8.03 5.37
N VAL A 57 35.67 8.70 4.64
CA VAL A 57 35.31 9.43 3.42
C VAL A 57 34.83 8.46 2.35
N ASP A 58 35.53 7.35 2.13
CA ASP A 58 35.14 6.33 1.15
C ASP A 58 33.80 5.67 1.48
N THR A 59 33.55 5.37 2.76
CA THR A 59 32.25 4.81 3.19
C THR A 59 31.12 5.83 3.04
N THR A 60 31.39 7.11 3.33
CA THR A 60 30.42 8.19 3.10
C THR A 60 30.12 8.36 1.62
N LEU A 61 31.14 8.35 0.75
CA LEU A 61 30.98 8.48 -0.70
C LEU A 61 30.17 7.31 -1.28
N LYS A 62 30.46 6.07 -0.83
CA LYS A 62 29.67 4.89 -1.21
C LYS A 62 28.22 5.03 -0.78
N THR A 63 27.97 5.51 0.44
CA THR A 63 26.61 5.74 0.97
C THR A 63 25.85 6.80 0.15
N LEU A 64 26.50 7.92 -0.19
CA LEU A 64 25.90 8.96 -1.02
C LEU A 64 25.62 8.48 -2.44
N THR A 65 26.56 7.73 -3.02
CA THR A 65 26.39 7.13 -4.36
C THR A 65 25.20 6.17 -4.36
N GLN A 66 25.06 5.32 -3.34
CA GLN A 66 23.92 4.42 -3.21
C GLN A 66 22.60 5.18 -3.04
N LYS A 67 22.59 6.27 -2.27
CA LYS A 67 21.39 7.11 -2.11
C LYS A 67 20.96 7.76 -3.43
N VAL A 68 21.92 8.27 -4.21
CA VAL A 68 21.65 8.84 -5.53
C VAL A 68 21.12 7.77 -6.48
N GLU A 69 21.70 6.57 -6.46
CA GLU A 69 21.23 5.48 -7.31
C GLU A 69 19.80 5.05 -6.93
N ASN A 70 19.46 4.98 -5.64
CA ASN A 70 18.10 4.65 -5.20
C ASN A 70 17.06 5.72 -5.63
N ILE A 71 17.45 7.00 -5.71
CA ILE A 71 16.58 8.07 -6.22
C ILE A 71 16.36 7.89 -7.73
N ARG A 72 17.39 7.48 -8.46
CA ARG A 72 17.33 7.32 -9.91
C ARG A 72 16.62 6.04 -10.33
N SER A 73 16.88 4.96 -9.62
CA SER A 73 16.49 3.58 -9.94
C SER A 73 15.95 2.91 -8.67
N PRO A 74 14.76 3.33 -8.18
CA PRO A 74 14.20 2.80 -6.94
C PRO A 74 14.07 1.28 -6.98
N ASP A 75 14.24 0.67 -5.82
CA ASP A 75 14.29 -0.78 -5.65
C ASP A 75 12.92 -1.40 -5.28
N GLY A 76 11.85 -0.61 -5.28
CA GLY A 76 10.52 -1.10 -4.94
C GLY A 76 10.38 -1.62 -3.50
N SER A 77 11.33 -1.28 -2.61
CA SER A 77 11.18 -1.49 -1.17
C SER A 77 10.30 -0.40 -0.56
N GLN A 78 9.80 -0.61 0.66
CA GLN A 78 9.02 0.42 1.37
C GLN A 78 9.82 1.73 1.58
N LYS A 79 11.16 1.65 1.64
CA LYS A 79 12.02 2.83 1.81
C LYS A 79 12.31 3.55 0.51
N SER A 80 12.21 2.87 -0.63
CA SER A 80 12.48 3.42 -1.96
C SER A 80 11.49 2.82 -2.97
N PRO A 81 10.19 3.14 -2.83
CA PRO A 81 9.15 2.57 -3.69
C PRO A 81 9.35 3.02 -5.13
N ALA A 82 8.97 2.16 -6.08
CA ALA A 82 8.95 2.52 -7.49
C ALA A 82 7.64 3.25 -7.83
N ARG A 83 7.56 3.95 -8.96
CA ARG A 83 6.33 4.65 -9.32
C ARG A 83 5.20 3.70 -9.72
N MET A 84 5.51 2.70 -10.56
CA MET A 84 4.62 1.61 -10.97
C MET A 84 5.44 0.32 -11.17
N CYS A 85 4.79 -0.85 -11.15
CA CYS A 85 5.48 -2.12 -11.45
C CYS A 85 6.10 -2.15 -12.85
N ARG A 86 5.47 -1.47 -13.81
CA ARG A 86 6.01 -1.31 -15.16
C ARG A 86 7.35 -0.58 -15.16
N ASP A 87 7.49 0.48 -14.35
CA ASP A 87 8.74 1.23 -14.21
C ASP A 87 9.81 0.39 -13.53
N LEU A 88 9.43 -0.33 -12.47
CA LEU A 88 10.34 -1.24 -11.76
C LEU A 88 10.90 -2.33 -12.70
N ARG A 89 10.03 -2.93 -13.52
CA ARG A 89 10.42 -3.89 -14.57
C ARG A 89 11.37 -3.29 -15.61
N MET A 90 11.14 -2.04 -16.02
CA MET A 90 11.99 -1.37 -17.01
C MET A 90 13.38 -1.06 -16.46
N CYS A 91 13.49 -0.71 -15.18
CA CYS A 91 14.77 -0.46 -14.52
C CYS A 91 15.52 -1.74 -14.13
N HIS A 92 14.81 -2.79 -13.73
CA HIS A 92 15.39 -4.04 -13.23
C HIS A 92 14.79 -5.28 -13.93
N PRO A 93 15.18 -5.56 -15.19
CA PRO A 93 14.57 -6.62 -16.00
C PRO A 93 14.78 -8.05 -15.49
N GLU A 94 15.78 -8.26 -14.63
CA GLU A 94 16.12 -9.55 -14.03
C GLU A 94 15.22 -9.93 -12.85
N TRP A 95 14.45 -8.97 -12.34
CA TRP A 95 13.58 -9.16 -11.18
C TRP A 95 12.37 -10.03 -11.49
N LYS A 96 11.86 -10.68 -10.45
CA LYS A 96 10.78 -11.65 -10.55
C LYS A 96 9.45 -11.08 -10.08
N SER A 97 8.36 -11.63 -10.59
CA SER A 97 7.02 -11.29 -10.11
C SER A 97 6.92 -11.53 -8.61
N GLY A 98 6.28 -10.63 -7.90
CA GLY A 98 6.31 -10.63 -6.44
C GLY A 98 5.64 -9.42 -5.81
N SER A 99 5.74 -9.33 -4.48
CA SER A 99 5.25 -8.16 -3.75
C SER A 99 6.29 -7.06 -3.71
N TYR A 100 5.89 -5.85 -4.10
CA TYR A 100 6.73 -4.65 -4.09
C TYR A 100 5.93 -3.47 -3.53
N TRP A 101 6.63 -2.38 -3.22
CA TRP A 101 6.04 -1.11 -2.84
C TRP A 101 6.10 -0.14 -4.00
N VAL A 102 4.96 0.49 -4.26
CA VAL A 102 4.85 1.52 -5.29
C VAL A 102 4.25 2.81 -4.73
N ASP A 103 4.70 3.92 -5.28
CA ASP A 103 4.28 5.27 -4.96
C ASP A 103 3.90 6.04 -6.25
N PRO A 104 2.70 5.79 -6.79
CA PRO A 104 2.17 6.47 -7.98
C PRO A 104 2.05 7.99 -7.88
N ASN A 105 1.59 8.51 -6.74
CA ASN A 105 1.38 9.94 -6.51
C ASN A 105 2.70 10.67 -6.19
N GLN A 106 3.76 9.95 -5.85
CA GLN A 106 5.08 10.47 -5.49
C GLN A 106 5.01 11.42 -4.28
N GLY A 107 6.11 12.13 -4.04
CA GLY A 107 6.20 13.06 -2.91
C GLY A 107 6.67 12.32 -1.66
N SER A 108 5.77 12.12 -0.70
CA SER A 108 6.13 11.49 0.57
C SER A 108 5.90 9.98 0.48
N SER A 109 6.98 9.19 0.43
CA SER A 109 6.92 7.72 0.34
C SER A 109 6.27 6.98 1.53
N LEU A 110 5.69 7.70 2.50
CA LEU A 110 5.00 7.14 3.66
C LEU A 110 3.61 6.61 3.32
N ASP A 111 2.98 7.12 2.26
CA ASP A 111 1.68 6.68 1.74
C ASP A 111 1.82 5.68 0.57
N ALA A 112 3.04 5.20 0.34
CA ALA A 112 3.30 4.16 -0.65
C ALA A 112 2.51 2.90 -0.31
N ILE A 113 2.08 2.16 -1.33
CA ILE A 113 1.23 0.98 -1.16
C ILE A 113 1.94 -0.30 -1.60
N LYS A 114 1.67 -1.39 -0.88
CA LYS A 114 2.15 -2.71 -1.24
C LYS A 114 1.27 -3.31 -2.33
N VAL A 115 1.89 -3.74 -3.42
CA VAL A 115 1.24 -4.30 -4.60
C VAL A 115 1.92 -5.59 -5.03
N HIS A 116 1.25 -6.36 -5.89
CA HIS A 116 1.88 -7.45 -6.61
C HIS A 116 2.27 -6.98 -8.01
N CYS A 117 3.56 -7.04 -8.33
CA CYS A 117 4.08 -6.76 -9.66
C CYS A 117 4.19 -8.05 -10.44
N ASN A 118 3.53 -8.10 -11.60
CA ASN A 118 3.83 -9.11 -12.59
C ASN A 118 4.97 -8.61 -13.48
N MET A 119 6.19 -9.14 -13.33
CA MET A 119 7.36 -8.70 -14.09
C MET A 119 7.37 -9.23 -15.53
N GLU A 120 6.50 -10.20 -15.86
CA GLU A 120 6.35 -10.69 -17.24
C GLU A 120 5.49 -9.73 -18.07
N THR A 121 4.40 -9.21 -17.50
CA THR A 121 3.46 -8.31 -18.17
C THR A 121 3.71 -6.84 -17.87
N GLY A 122 4.22 -6.51 -16.68
CA GLY A 122 4.34 -5.15 -16.14
C GLY A 122 3.11 -4.69 -15.34
N GLU A 123 2.14 -5.57 -15.10
CA GLU A 123 0.91 -5.22 -14.36
C GLU A 123 1.19 -4.88 -12.89
N THR A 124 0.49 -3.86 -12.41
CA THR A 124 0.44 -3.46 -11.00
C THR A 124 -0.89 -3.91 -10.42
N CYS A 125 -0.86 -4.93 -9.55
CA CYS A 125 -2.07 -5.53 -8.99
C CYS A 125 -2.23 -5.20 -7.50
N ILE A 126 -3.37 -4.61 -7.14
CA ILE A 126 -3.74 -4.27 -5.76
C ILE A 126 -4.79 -5.27 -5.26
N TYR A 127 -4.50 -5.94 -4.16
CA TYR A 127 -5.44 -6.87 -3.54
C TYR A 127 -6.51 -6.14 -2.73
N PRO A 128 -7.72 -6.71 -2.62
CA PRO A 128 -8.71 -6.22 -1.67
C PRO A 128 -8.25 -6.47 -0.23
N THR A 129 -8.60 -5.57 0.68
CA THR A 129 -8.30 -5.67 2.12
C THR A 129 -8.96 -6.92 2.71
N GLN A 130 -10.18 -7.22 2.28
CA GLN A 130 -10.89 -8.46 2.59
C GLN A 130 -11.23 -9.21 1.31
N ALA A 131 -10.40 -10.19 0.96
CA ALA A 131 -10.56 -10.95 -0.28
C ALA A 131 -11.69 -11.98 -0.24
N SER A 132 -12.02 -12.53 0.94
CA SER A 132 -13.00 -13.61 1.06
C SER A 132 -14.17 -13.20 1.95
N ILE A 133 -15.38 -13.29 1.39
CA ILE A 133 -16.66 -13.07 2.04
C ILE A 133 -17.27 -14.44 2.35
N PRO A 134 -17.64 -14.72 3.61
CA PRO A 134 -18.02 -16.07 4.02
C PRO A 134 -19.26 -16.59 3.29
N MET A 135 -19.22 -17.88 2.98
CA MET A 135 -20.28 -18.65 2.34
C MET A 135 -21.41 -18.92 3.35
N LYS A 136 -22.50 -18.15 3.27
CA LYS A 136 -23.67 -18.32 4.14
C LYS A 136 -24.93 -17.69 3.54
N ASN A 137 -26.06 -17.84 4.21
CA ASN A 137 -27.25 -17.04 3.91
C ASN A 137 -27.03 -15.59 4.41
N TRP A 138 -27.00 -14.65 3.48
CA TRP A 138 -26.82 -13.21 3.76
C TRP A 138 -28.12 -12.43 3.77
N TYR A 139 -29.16 -12.95 3.11
CA TYR A 139 -30.38 -12.21 2.84
C TYR A 139 -31.58 -13.15 2.85
N ILE A 140 -32.57 -12.79 3.67
CA ILE A 140 -33.89 -13.43 3.72
C ILE A 140 -34.92 -12.35 3.48
N SER A 141 -35.79 -12.55 2.49
CA SER A 141 -36.86 -11.61 2.18
C SER A 141 -38.10 -12.33 1.67
N PRO A 142 -39.30 -11.96 2.15
CA PRO A 142 -40.56 -12.50 1.66
C PRO A 142 -40.98 -11.92 0.28
N SER A 143 -40.19 -11.00 -0.28
CA SER A 143 -40.56 -10.18 -1.44
C SER A 143 -39.99 -10.74 -2.76
N SER A 144 -40.53 -10.26 -3.89
CA SER A 144 -40.14 -10.65 -5.25
C SER A 144 -38.65 -10.44 -5.56
N LYS A 145 -38.08 -11.34 -6.38
CA LYS A 145 -36.68 -11.35 -6.84
C LYS A 145 -36.31 -10.08 -7.61
N LYS A 146 -35.55 -9.19 -6.96
CA LYS A 146 -34.90 -8.00 -7.54
C LYS A 146 -33.41 -8.04 -7.20
N HIS A 147 -32.60 -7.24 -7.88
CA HIS A 147 -31.21 -7.03 -7.47
C HIS A 147 -31.15 -6.35 -6.10
N VAL A 148 -30.33 -6.89 -5.21
CA VAL A 148 -30.14 -6.40 -3.83
C VAL A 148 -28.66 -6.18 -3.59
N TRP A 149 -28.24 -4.93 -3.40
CA TRP A 149 -26.84 -4.58 -3.11
C TRP A 149 -26.39 -5.16 -1.78
N PHE A 150 -25.23 -5.83 -1.80
CA PHE A 150 -24.67 -6.49 -0.63
C PHE A 150 -24.35 -5.45 0.46
N SER A 151 -23.67 -4.36 0.12
CA SER A 151 -23.26 -3.36 1.11
C SER A 151 -24.43 -2.58 1.73
N GLU A 152 -25.48 -2.28 0.96
CA GLU A 152 -26.56 -1.41 1.40
C GLU A 152 -27.70 -2.14 2.11
N SER A 153 -28.01 -3.37 1.68
CA SER A 153 -29.26 -4.04 2.05
C SER A 153 -29.09 -5.31 2.89
N MET A 154 -27.87 -5.85 3.01
CA MET A 154 -27.62 -7.10 3.71
C MET A 154 -26.95 -6.87 5.07
N SER A 155 -27.33 -7.65 6.08
CA SER A 155 -26.78 -7.49 7.43
C SER A 155 -25.30 -7.90 7.46
N GLY A 156 -24.44 -6.96 7.86
CA GLY A 156 -22.99 -7.13 7.82
C GLY A 156 -22.39 -7.03 6.40
N GLY A 157 -23.15 -6.50 5.44
CA GLY A 157 -22.63 -6.11 4.14
C GLY A 157 -21.72 -4.89 4.23
N PHE A 158 -20.77 -4.78 3.31
CA PHE A 158 -19.82 -3.69 3.21
C PHE A 158 -19.32 -3.55 1.77
N GLN A 159 -18.86 -2.35 1.40
CA GLN A 159 -18.20 -2.13 0.12
C GLN A 159 -16.75 -2.64 0.16
N PHE A 160 -16.29 -3.21 -0.95
CA PHE A 160 -14.94 -3.76 -1.04
C PHE A 160 -13.90 -2.65 -1.00
N GLN A 161 -12.94 -2.80 -0.10
CA GLN A 161 -11.79 -1.91 0.03
C GLN A 161 -10.53 -2.61 -0.49
N TYR A 162 -9.53 -1.81 -0.87
CA TYR A 162 -8.29 -2.28 -1.46
C TYR A 162 -7.09 -1.73 -0.71
N GLY A 163 -5.97 -2.44 -0.77
CA GLY A 163 -4.75 -2.10 -0.06
C GLY A 163 -4.31 -3.21 0.91
N SER A 164 -3.14 -3.02 1.51
CA SER A 164 -2.63 -3.91 2.55
C SER A 164 -3.30 -3.64 3.90
N GLU A 165 -3.26 -4.63 4.79
CA GLU A 165 -3.68 -4.47 6.18
C GLU A 165 -2.91 -3.30 6.84
N GLY A 166 -3.65 -2.34 7.39
CA GLY A 166 -3.10 -1.12 8.01
C GLY A 166 -2.89 0.07 7.06
N SER A 167 -3.15 -0.08 5.75
CA SER A 167 -3.18 1.06 4.82
C SER A 167 -4.43 1.92 5.04
N ASP A 168 -4.29 3.23 4.94
CA ASP A 168 -5.43 4.15 4.93
C ASP A 168 -6.17 4.04 3.59
N SER A 169 -7.50 3.89 3.64
CA SER A 169 -8.33 3.78 2.44
C SER A 169 -8.29 5.03 1.55
N GLU A 170 -8.11 6.21 2.13
CA GLU A 170 -8.04 7.47 1.39
C GLU A 170 -6.72 7.55 0.60
N ASP A 171 -5.60 7.21 1.24
CA ASP A 171 -4.29 7.13 0.61
C ASP A 171 -4.32 6.14 -0.57
N VAL A 172 -4.87 4.93 -0.36
CA VAL A 172 -4.97 3.93 -1.44
C VAL A 172 -5.84 4.43 -2.59
N ASN A 173 -6.93 5.16 -2.32
CA ASN A 173 -7.80 5.75 -3.35
C ASN A 173 -7.08 6.84 -4.16
N ILE A 174 -6.25 7.66 -3.50
CA ILE A 174 -5.39 8.64 -4.17
C ILE A 174 -4.37 7.91 -5.06
N GLN A 175 -3.68 6.90 -4.51
CA GLN A 175 -2.71 6.11 -5.27
C GLN A 175 -3.34 5.45 -6.50
N MET A 176 -4.52 4.82 -6.36
CA MET A 176 -5.28 4.26 -7.47
C MET A 176 -5.67 5.30 -8.52
N THR A 177 -5.91 6.55 -8.14
CA THR A 177 -6.20 7.63 -9.09
C THR A 177 -5.01 7.92 -9.99
N PHE A 178 -3.80 7.96 -9.44
CA PHE A 178 -2.58 8.11 -10.23
C PHE A 178 -2.29 6.85 -11.08
N MET A 179 -2.53 5.65 -10.56
CA MET A 179 -2.41 4.42 -11.36
C MET A 179 -3.33 4.44 -12.59
N ARG A 180 -4.58 4.88 -12.43
CA ARG A 180 -5.53 5.03 -13.55
C ARG A 180 -5.03 6.00 -14.63
N LEU A 181 -4.30 7.05 -14.26
CA LEU A 181 -3.72 8.03 -15.19
C LEU A 181 -2.50 7.47 -15.95
N MET A 182 -1.77 6.54 -15.33
CA MET A 182 -0.55 5.96 -15.89
C MET A 182 -0.78 4.65 -16.64
N SER A 183 -2.01 4.13 -16.61
CA SER A 183 -2.38 2.87 -17.23
C SER A 183 -3.42 3.05 -18.33
N ASN A 184 -3.29 2.26 -19.38
CA ASN A 184 -4.20 2.24 -20.52
C ASN A 184 -5.32 1.21 -20.34
N GLN A 185 -5.12 0.24 -19.45
CA GLN A 185 -6.05 -0.85 -19.21
C GLN A 185 -6.10 -1.21 -17.72
N ALA A 186 -7.28 -1.63 -17.28
CA ALA A 186 -7.47 -2.27 -15.99
C ALA A 186 -8.29 -3.55 -16.15
N SER A 187 -8.00 -4.53 -15.30
CA SER A 187 -8.75 -5.79 -15.22
C SER A 187 -8.92 -6.24 -13.80
N GLN A 188 -10.04 -6.92 -13.54
CA GLN A 188 -10.31 -7.54 -12.26
C GLN A 188 -11.25 -8.74 -12.47
N ASN A 189 -11.08 -9.76 -11.64
CA ASN A 189 -11.99 -10.88 -11.54
C ASN A 189 -12.68 -10.94 -10.17
N LEU A 190 -13.83 -11.60 -10.13
CA LEU A 190 -14.60 -11.85 -8.93
C LEU A 190 -15.27 -13.22 -9.04
N THR A 191 -15.08 -14.06 -8.02
CA THR A 191 -15.71 -15.37 -7.93
C THR A 191 -16.92 -15.28 -7.02
N TYR A 192 -18.08 -15.64 -7.54
CA TYR A 192 -19.31 -15.79 -6.77
C TYR A 192 -19.52 -17.27 -6.44
N HIS A 193 -19.45 -17.61 -5.16
CA HIS A 193 -19.77 -18.95 -4.66
C HIS A 193 -21.25 -19.03 -4.37
N CYS A 194 -21.91 -20.09 -4.84
CA CYS A 194 -23.36 -20.19 -4.83
C CYS A 194 -23.84 -21.54 -4.31
N LYS A 195 -24.95 -21.53 -3.58
CA LYS A 195 -25.76 -22.70 -3.28
C LYS A 195 -27.23 -22.29 -3.42
N ASN A 196 -27.93 -22.94 -4.35
CA ASN A 196 -29.30 -22.59 -4.74
C ASN A 196 -29.47 -21.12 -5.18
N SER A 197 -28.45 -20.53 -5.81
CA SER A 197 -28.45 -19.15 -6.29
C SER A 197 -27.87 -19.09 -7.70
N ILE A 198 -28.63 -18.50 -8.64
CA ILE A 198 -28.16 -18.26 -10.01
C ILE A 198 -27.27 -17.02 -10.05
N ALA A 199 -26.08 -17.16 -10.64
CA ALA A 199 -25.10 -16.07 -10.75
C ALA A 199 -25.07 -15.41 -12.14
N TYR A 200 -25.28 -16.19 -13.21
CA TYR A 200 -25.16 -15.70 -14.59
C TYR A 200 -26.23 -16.26 -15.52
N THR A 201 -26.07 -17.48 -16.04
CA THR A 201 -27.06 -18.10 -16.95
C THR A 201 -28.00 -19.01 -16.18
N ASP A 202 -29.31 -18.83 -16.35
CA ASP A 202 -30.30 -19.76 -15.81
C ASP A 202 -30.55 -20.89 -16.81
N ALA A 203 -30.14 -22.12 -16.48
CA ALA A 203 -30.28 -23.26 -17.39
C ALA A 203 -31.74 -23.62 -17.72
N SER A 204 -32.69 -23.28 -16.84
CA SER A 204 -34.11 -23.58 -17.06
C SER A 204 -34.74 -22.69 -18.13
N THR A 205 -34.24 -21.46 -18.28
CA THR A 205 -34.79 -20.47 -19.22
C THR A 205 -33.84 -20.10 -20.36
N GLY A 206 -32.56 -20.47 -20.26
CA GLY A 206 -31.51 -20.17 -21.23
C GLY A 206 -31.14 -18.68 -21.34
N ASN A 207 -31.56 -17.83 -20.39
CA ASN A 207 -31.28 -16.39 -20.42
C ASN A 207 -30.48 -15.93 -19.18
N ARG A 208 -30.04 -14.67 -19.21
CA ARG A 208 -29.19 -14.05 -18.18
C ARG A 208 -29.92 -12.99 -17.36
N LYS A 209 -31.26 -13.04 -17.30
CA LYS A 209 -32.06 -12.04 -16.59
C LYS A 209 -31.81 -12.04 -15.08
N LYS A 210 -31.36 -13.17 -14.52
CA LYS A 210 -31.02 -13.34 -13.11
C LYS A 210 -29.54 -13.06 -12.79
N ALA A 211 -28.77 -12.63 -13.78
CA ALA A 211 -27.35 -12.44 -13.60
C ALA A 211 -27.03 -11.35 -12.57
N LEU A 212 -25.96 -11.57 -11.82
CA LEU A 212 -25.43 -10.65 -10.81
C LEU A 212 -25.05 -9.31 -11.44
N LEU A 213 -25.20 -8.21 -10.69
CA LEU A 213 -24.62 -6.91 -11.03
C LEU A 213 -23.34 -6.67 -10.23
N LEU A 214 -22.38 -5.99 -10.84
CA LEU A 214 -21.18 -5.50 -10.17
C LEU A 214 -21.22 -3.97 -10.18
N GLN A 215 -20.83 -3.34 -9.07
CA GLN A 215 -20.65 -1.89 -9.01
C GLN A 215 -19.17 -1.56 -9.17
N GLY A 216 -18.85 -0.73 -10.17
CA GLY A 216 -17.54 -0.15 -10.35
C GLY A 216 -17.32 1.07 -9.45
N SER A 217 -16.05 1.49 -9.32
CA SER A 217 -15.60 2.58 -8.43
C SER A 217 -16.14 3.98 -8.75
N ASN A 218 -16.75 4.17 -9.92
CA ASN A 218 -17.35 5.44 -10.35
C ASN A 218 -18.87 5.33 -10.54
N ASP A 219 -19.52 4.51 -9.69
CA ASP A 219 -20.97 4.24 -9.69
C ASP A 219 -21.52 3.67 -11.01
N VAL A 220 -20.62 3.10 -11.81
CA VAL A 220 -20.99 2.41 -13.04
C VAL A 220 -21.37 0.98 -12.72
N GLU A 221 -22.59 0.60 -13.10
CA GLU A 221 -23.01 -0.79 -13.07
C GLU A 221 -22.42 -1.57 -14.24
N ILE A 222 -21.84 -2.72 -13.94
CA ILE A 222 -21.33 -3.68 -14.90
C ILE A 222 -22.28 -4.90 -14.89
N ARG A 223 -22.77 -5.27 -16.07
CA ARG A 223 -23.92 -6.17 -16.26
C ARG A 223 -23.55 -7.41 -17.07
N ALA A 224 -24.42 -8.43 -17.11
CA ALA A 224 -24.25 -9.57 -18.01
C ALA A 224 -24.63 -9.27 -19.47
N GLU A 225 -25.54 -8.33 -19.67
CA GLU A 225 -26.12 -7.99 -20.98
C GLU A 225 -26.27 -6.47 -21.12
N GLY A 226 -26.31 -5.99 -22.37
CA GLY A 226 -26.46 -4.57 -22.70
C GLY A 226 -25.29 -4.03 -23.51
N ASN A 227 -24.86 -2.80 -23.22
CA ASN A 227 -23.75 -2.17 -23.92
C ASN A 227 -22.44 -2.93 -23.61
N SER A 228 -21.78 -3.44 -24.64
CA SER A 228 -20.58 -4.28 -24.52
C SER A 228 -19.42 -3.64 -23.76
N ARG A 229 -19.40 -2.31 -23.63
CA ARG A 229 -18.40 -1.60 -22.80
C ARG A 229 -18.64 -1.76 -21.30
N PHE A 230 -19.83 -2.16 -20.88
CA PHE A 230 -20.26 -2.29 -19.50
C PHE A 230 -20.69 -3.72 -19.18
N THR A 231 -20.29 -4.69 -20.00
CA THR A 231 -20.56 -6.11 -19.77
C THR A 231 -19.35 -6.85 -19.27
N TYR A 232 -19.49 -7.65 -18.21
CA TYR A 232 -18.46 -8.59 -17.80
C TYR A 232 -18.52 -9.87 -18.64
N SER A 233 -17.40 -10.58 -18.73
CA SER A 233 -17.33 -11.94 -19.27
C SER A 233 -17.32 -12.96 -18.12
N VAL A 234 -17.62 -14.22 -18.43
CA VAL A 234 -17.60 -15.31 -17.45
C VAL A 234 -16.70 -16.40 -17.99
N SER A 235 -15.69 -16.78 -17.20
CA SER A 235 -14.72 -17.84 -17.54
C SER A 235 -15.17 -19.22 -17.06
N GLU A 236 -15.92 -19.28 -15.95
CA GLU A 236 -16.48 -20.51 -15.38
C GLU A 236 -17.89 -20.21 -14.84
N ASP A 237 -18.90 -21.03 -15.18
CA ASP A 237 -20.28 -20.89 -14.69
C ASP A 237 -20.82 -22.23 -14.16
N GLY A 238 -20.69 -22.43 -12.85
CA GLY A 238 -21.25 -23.56 -12.11
C GLY A 238 -22.55 -23.24 -11.37
N CYS A 239 -23.09 -22.02 -11.51
CA CYS A 239 -24.25 -21.53 -10.77
C CYS A 239 -25.50 -21.46 -11.64
N THR A 240 -25.72 -22.46 -12.50
CA THR A 240 -26.78 -22.41 -13.53
C THR A 240 -28.10 -23.04 -13.09
N GLN A 241 -28.10 -23.80 -11.98
CA GLN A 241 -29.26 -24.54 -11.45
C GLN A 241 -29.20 -24.61 -9.92
N HIS A 242 -30.34 -24.92 -9.28
CA HIS A 242 -30.44 -25.14 -7.83
C HIS A 242 -30.23 -26.63 -7.51
N THR A 243 -28.99 -27.00 -7.16
CA THR A 243 -28.60 -28.40 -6.92
C THR A 243 -28.52 -28.78 -5.44
N GLY A 244 -28.63 -27.82 -4.52
CA GLY A 244 -28.38 -27.99 -3.08
C GLY A 244 -26.90 -28.11 -2.70
N THR A 245 -25.99 -28.12 -3.68
CA THR A 245 -24.53 -28.19 -3.47
C THR A 245 -23.87 -26.86 -3.81
N TRP A 246 -22.65 -26.67 -3.32
CA TRP A 246 -21.86 -25.49 -3.67
C TRP A 246 -21.33 -25.57 -5.10
N GLY A 247 -21.48 -24.46 -5.82
CA GLY A 247 -20.84 -24.18 -7.10
C GLY A 247 -20.20 -22.80 -7.07
N LYS A 248 -19.59 -22.39 -8.19
CA LYS A 248 -19.00 -21.06 -8.32
C LYS A 248 -19.15 -20.53 -9.73
N THR A 249 -19.14 -19.21 -9.87
CA THR A 249 -19.08 -18.50 -11.16
C THR A 249 -17.99 -17.45 -11.11
N VAL A 250 -17.08 -17.47 -12.08
CA VAL A 250 -15.95 -16.54 -12.16
C VAL A 250 -16.26 -15.48 -13.22
N MET A 251 -16.41 -14.24 -12.77
CA MET A 251 -16.67 -13.08 -13.62
C MET A 251 -15.38 -12.29 -13.82
N ASP A 252 -15.12 -11.90 -15.07
CA ASP A 252 -13.94 -11.16 -15.49
C ASP A 252 -14.38 -9.85 -16.15
N TYR A 253 -13.84 -8.72 -15.71
CA TYR A 253 -14.07 -7.42 -16.34
C TYR A 253 -12.74 -6.77 -16.73
N LYS A 254 -12.58 -6.46 -18.01
CA LYS A 254 -11.41 -5.78 -18.58
C LYS A 254 -11.85 -4.55 -19.35
N THR A 255 -11.19 -3.41 -19.11
CA THR A 255 -11.61 -2.12 -19.68
C THR A 255 -10.42 -1.20 -19.95
N THR A 256 -10.50 -0.37 -20.99
CA THR A 256 -9.57 0.76 -21.21
C THR A 256 -9.98 2.03 -20.46
N LYS A 257 -11.21 2.07 -19.94
CA LYS A 257 -11.67 3.10 -18.99
C LYS A 257 -11.38 2.62 -17.57
N THR A 258 -10.14 2.83 -17.14
CA THR A 258 -9.58 2.41 -15.83
C THR A 258 -10.36 2.98 -14.64
N SER A 259 -11.04 4.12 -14.81
CA SER A 259 -11.90 4.75 -13.81
C SER A 259 -13.12 3.92 -13.38
N ARG A 260 -13.44 2.82 -14.06
CA ARG A 260 -14.55 1.92 -13.69
C ARG A 260 -14.16 0.86 -12.68
N LEU A 261 -12.86 0.64 -12.48
CA LEU A 261 -12.32 -0.32 -11.53
C LEU A 261 -11.66 0.40 -10.35
N PRO A 262 -11.59 -0.23 -9.17
CA PRO A 262 -12.02 -1.61 -8.88
C PRO A 262 -13.54 -1.80 -8.75
N ILE A 263 -13.97 -3.06 -8.64
CA ILE A 263 -15.31 -3.45 -8.21
C ILE A 263 -15.44 -3.14 -6.71
N ILE A 264 -16.51 -2.45 -6.32
CA ILE A 264 -16.75 -2.01 -4.94
C ILE A 264 -17.96 -2.68 -4.28
N ASP A 265 -18.89 -3.24 -5.06
CA ASP A 265 -20.03 -3.97 -4.51
C ASP A 265 -20.61 -4.97 -5.53
N ILE A 266 -21.47 -5.87 -5.06
CA ILE A 266 -22.24 -6.80 -5.87
C ILE A 266 -23.73 -6.73 -5.53
N ALA A 267 -24.58 -7.03 -6.51
CA ALA A 267 -26.00 -7.26 -6.28
C ALA A 267 -26.45 -8.57 -6.92
N PRO A 268 -26.64 -9.65 -6.13
CA PRO A 268 -27.35 -10.83 -6.62
C PRO A 268 -28.84 -10.57 -6.76
N MET A 269 -29.46 -11.25 -7.74
CA MET A 269 -30.91 -11.21 -7.98
C MET A 269 -31.61 -12.45 -7.42
N ASP A 270 -30.99 -13.62 -7.53
CA ASP A 270 -31.59 -14.89 -7.15
C ASP A 270 -31.29 -15.27 -5.69
N VAL A 271 -31.63 -14.37 -4.77
CA VAL A 271 -31.46 -14.53 -3.32
C VAL A 271 -32.74 -14.15 -2.58
N GLY A 272 -32.87 -14.58 -1.32
CA GLY A 272 -33.96 -14.21 -0.42
C GLY A 272 -34.70 -15.40 0.21
N ALA A 273 -34.59 -16.61 -0.35
CA ALA A 273 -35.10 -17.81 0.29
C ALA A 273 -34.10 -18.41 1.31
N PRO A 274 -34.58 -19.14 2.35
CA PRO A 274 -33.72 -19.60 3.45
C PRO A 274 -32.60 -20.57 3.06
N ASP A 275 -32.77 -21.29 1.95
CA ASP A 275 -31.82 -22.27 1.42
C ASP A 275 -30.86 -21.68 0.37
N GLN A 276 -30.98 -20.37 0.09
CA GLN A 276 -30.11 -19.67 -0.84
C GLN A 276 -28.93 -19.07 -0.09
N GLU A 277 -27.72 -19.53 -0.40
CA GLU A 277 -26.50 -19.10 0.26
C GLU A 277 -25.49 -18.66 -0.79
N PHE A 278 -24.64 -17.69 -0.42
CA PHE A 278 -23.54 -17.28 -1.27
C PHE A 278 -22.33 -16.82 -0.46
N GLY A 279 -21.19 -16.83 -1.15
CA GLY A 279 -19.94 -16.21 -0.71
C GLY A 279 -19.27 -15.55 -1.89
N VAL A 280 -18.21 -14.78 -1.64
CA VAL A 280 -17.52 -14.03 -2.69
C VAL A 280 -16.01 -14.12 -2.46
N GLU A 281 -15.26 -14.34 -3.52
CA GLU A 281 -13.83 -14.07 -3.54
C GLU A 281 -13.56 -12.92 -4.50
N VAL A 282 -13.09 -11.81 -3.96
CA VAL A 282 -12.73 -10.61 -4.72
C VAL A 282 -11.28 -10.77 -5.14
N GLY A 283 -11.01 -10.72 -6.44
CA GLY A 283 -9.65 -10.76 -6.97
C GLY A 283 -8.97 -9.39 -6.95
N PRO A 284 -7.65 -9.33 -7.20
CA PRO A 284 -6.94 -8.06 -7.26
C PRO A 284 -7.38 -7.24 -8.48
N VAL A 285 -7.36 -5.92 -8.33
CA VAL A 285 -7.47 -5.00 -9.47
C VAL A 285 -6.07 -4.78 -10.05
N CYS A 286 -5.90 -5.06 -11.34
CA CYS A 286 -4.61 -4.95 -12.03
C CYS A 286 -4.64 -3.83 -13.07
N PHE A 287 -3.57 -3.03 -13.11
CA PHE A 287 -3.39 -1.89 -14.01
C PHE A 287 -2.17 -2.09 -14.92
N LEU A 288 -2.29 -1.74 -16.21
CA LEU A 288 -1.23 -1.80 -17.23
C LEU A 288 -1.26 -0.61 -18.19
#